data_AF-A0A9W4MA66-F1
#
_entry.id   AF-A0A9W4MA66-F1
#
_cell.length_a   1.000
_cell.length_b   1.000
_cell.length_c   1.000
_cell.angle_alpha   90.00
_cell.angle_beta   90.00
_cell.angle_gamma   90.00
#
_symmetry.space_group_name_H-M   'P 1'
#
loop_
_entity.id
_entity.type
_entity.pdbx_description
1 polymer ?
#
loop_
_entity_poly.entity_id
_entity_poly.type
_entity_poly.pdbx_seq_one_letter_code
_entity_poly.pdbx_strand_id
1 'polypeptide(L)'
;MDILDTAKTLNGNPFIFPGQFLDRPLSNMALLMMLRRMKVDATAHGFRSSFRDWAAETTHFPRDVCEMALAHTIENKVEAAYRRGDLFDKRRELMVTWAIFATTPVAKAEP
;
A
#
# COMPACT_ATOMS: atom_id res chain seq x y z
N MET A 1 -10.07 -5.08 -12.56
CA MET A 1 -9.13 -6.18 -12.86
C MET A 1 -8.11 -5.83 -13.92
N ASP A 2 -8.42 -4.88 -14.81
CA ASP A 2 -7.56 -4.39 -15.90
C ASP A 2 -6.08 -4.15 -15.53
N ILE A 3 -5.80 -3.57 -14.35
CA ILE A 3 -4.42 -3.30 -13.93
C ILE A 3 -3.60 -4.57 -13.65
N LEU A 4 -4.24 -5.64 -13.13
CA LEU A 4 -3.55 -6.91 -12.88
C LEU A 4 -3.36 -7.69 -14.17
N ASP A 5 -4.30 -7.58 -15.11
CA ASP A 5 -4.17 -8.20 -16.42
C ASP A 5 -3.10 -7.47 -17.25
N THR A 6 -3.07 -6.13 -17.22
CA THR A 6 -1.98 -5.33 -17.78
C THR A 6 -0.64 -5.72 -17.14
N ALA A 7 -0.55 -5.83 -15.81
CA ALA A 7 0.68 -6.22 -15.14
C ALA A 7 1.21 -7.60 -15.58
N LYS A 8 0.32 -8.58 -15.82
CA LYS A 8 0.71 -9.89 -16.36
C LYS A 8 1.30 -9.81 -17.77
N THR A 9 0.88 -8.84 -18.59
CA THR A 9 1.41 -8.68 -19.96
C THR A 9 2.82 -8.09 -20.01
N LEU A 10 3.25 -7.39 -18.95
CA LEU A 10 4.47 -6.58 -19.00
C LEU A 10 5.77 -7.38 -19.09
N ASN A 11 5.83 -8.64 -18.63
CA ASN A 11 7.13 -9.33 -18.49
C ASN A 11 7.12 -10.86 -18.69
N GLY A 12 6.04 -11.46 -19.21
CA GLY A 12 5.98 -12.91 -19.44
C GLY A 12 6.21 -13.77 -18.19
N ASN A 13 6.00 -13.19 -17.00
CA ASN A 13 6.30 -13.77 -15.69
C ASN A 13 5.00 -13.78 -14.85
N PRO A 14 4.73 -14.82 -14.04
CA PRO A 14 3.52 -14.91 -13.21
C PRO A 14 3.40 -13.86 -12.09
N PHE A 15 4.44 -13.09 -11.78
CA PHE A 15 4.44 -12.13 -10.66
C PHE A 15 4.12 -10.70 -11.09
N ILE A 16 3.31 -9.99 -10.28
CA ILE A 16 3.03 -8.55 -10.44
C ILE A 16 4.30 -7.71 -10.26
N PHE A 17 5.19 -8.12 -9.34
CA PHE A 17 6.51 -7.54 -9.14
C PHE A 17 7.57 -8.59 -9.48
N PRO A 18 7.99 -8.68 -10.75
CA PRO A 18 9.00 -9.65 -11.17
C PRO A 18 10.38 -9.27 -10.64
N GLY A 19 11.18 -10.28 -10.31
CA GLY A 19 12.57 -10.14 -9.90
C GLY A 19 13.53 -10.12 -11.09
N GLN A 20 14.84 -10.08 -10.79
CA GLN A 20 15.90 -10.12 -11.80
C GLN A 20 15.92 -11.41 -12.63
N PHE A 21 15.44 -12.52 -12.07
CA PHE A 21 15.40 -13.82 -12.73
C PHE A 21 13.99 -14.13 -13.22
N LEU A 22 13.89 -14.79 -14.37
CA LEU A 22 12.64 -15.29 -14.92
C LEU A 22 11.94 -16.19 -13.89
N ASP A 23 10.61 -16.09 -13.83
CA ASP A 23 9.75 -16.85 -12.92
C ASP A 23 10.15 -16.75 -11.44
N ARG A 24 10.79 -15.65 -11.04
CA ARG A 24 11.02 -15.31 -9.63
C ARG A 24 10.41 -13.97 -9.27
N PRO A 25 9.85 -13.84 -8.06
CA PRO A 25 9.34 -12.56 -7.59
C PRO A 25 10.49 -11.63 -7.22
N LEU A 26 10.16 -10.34 -7.08
CA LEU A 26 11.06 -9.37 -6.50
C LEU A 26 11.50 -9.82 -5.10
N SER A 27 12.81 -9.71 -4.81
CA SER A 27 13.35 -10.08 -3.50
C SER A 27 12.77 -9.23 -2.39
N ASN A 28 12.50 -9.83 -1.22
CA ASN A 28 12.12 -9.10 0.00
C ASN A 28 13.16 -8.04 0.40
N MET A 29 14.42 -8.21 -0.02
CA MET A 29 15.49 -7.24 0.25
C MET A 29 15.52 -6.07 -0.72
N ALA A 30 14.76 -6.12 -1.82
CA ALA A 30 14.83 -5.10 -2.88
C ALA A 30 14.51 -3.70 -2.35
N LEU A 31 13.40 -3.56 -1.62
CA LEU A 31 12.99 -2.27 -1.04
C LEU A 31 14.01 -1.79 0.00
N LEU A 32 14.48 -2.68 0.88
CA LEU A 32 15.48 -2.33 1.89
C LEU A 32 16.78 -1.82 1.25
N MET A 33 17.28 -2.51 0.22
CA MET A 33 18.49 -2.11 -0.49
C MET A 33 18.31 -0.81 -1.27
N MET A 34 17.12 -0.56 -1.82
CA MET A 34 16.79 0.70 -2.48
C MET A 34 16.88 1.87 -1.49
N LEU A 35 16.22 1.78 -0.33
CA LEU A 35 16.24 2.84 0.69
C LEU A 35 17.65 3.13 1.18
N ARG A 36 18.46 2.08 1.40
CA ARG A 36 19.88 2.23 1.76
C ARG A 36 20.68 3.00 0.70
N ARG A 37 20.46 2.71 -0.59
CA ARG A 37 21.12 3.41 -1.70
C ARG A 37 20.68 4.86 -1.82
N MET A 38 19.40 5.14 -1.56
CA MET A 38 18.87 6.50 -1.52
C MET A 38 19.38 7.31 -0.32
N LYS A 39 19.99 6.66 0.69
CA LYS A 39 20.47 7.29 1.93
C LYS A 39 19.38 8.07 2.67
N VAL A 40 18.16 7.55 2.63
CA VAL A 40 17.03 8.09 3.38
C VAL A 40 16.87 7.32 4.68
N ASP A 41 16.55 8.03 5.76
CA ASP A 41 16.21 7.40 7.04
C ASP A 41 14.75 6.94 7.02
N ALA A 42 14.51 5.85 6.29
CA ALA A 42 13.18 5.27 6.11
C ALA A 42 13.26 3.74 6.10
N THR A 43 12.17 3.10 6.53
CA THR A 43 12.05 1.63 6.53
C THR A 43 10.78 1.19 5.82
N ALA A 44 10.76 -0.08 5.39
CA ALA A 44 9.56 -0.71 4.83
C ALA A 44 8.37 -0.67 5.82
N HIS A 45 8.65 -0.76 7.12
CA HIS A 45 7.63 -0.64 8.17
C HIS A 45 7.15 0.81 8.31
N GLY A 46 8.07 1.78 8.23
CA GLY A 46 7.77 3.21 8.26
C GLY A 46 6.70 3.62 7.25
N PHE A 47 6.74 3.09 6.03
CA PHE A 47 5.69 3.36 5.02
C PHE A 47 4.28 2.95 5.48
N ARG A 48 4.14 1.83 6.20
CA ARG A 48 2.83 1.39 6.72
C ARG A 48 2.35 2.29 7.85
N SER A 49 3.25 2.66 8.76
CA SER A 49 2.94 3.59 9.84
C SER A 49 2.54 4.95 9.30
N SER A 50 3.30 5.51 8.35
CA SER A 50 2.97 6.79 7.71
C SER A 50 1.61 6.78 7.03
N PHE A 51 1.24 5.69 6.35
CA PHE A 51 -0.12 5.54 5.81
C PHE A 51 -1.18 5.53 6.92
N ARG A 52 -0.92 4.80 8.01
CA ARG A 52 -1.88 4.66 9.12
C ARG A 52 -2.11 5.98 9.84
N ASP A 53 -1.02 6.71 10.11
CA ASP A 53 -1.03 8.00 10.79
C ASP A 53 -1.74 9.04 9.91
N TRP A 54 -1.37 9.13 8.64
CA TRP A 54 -2.05 9.99 7.67
C TRP A 54 -3.55 9.72 7.62
N ALA A 55 -3.95 8.45 7.52
CA ALA A 55 -5.36 8.10 7.43
C ALA A 55 -6.13 8.47 8.71
N ALA A 56 -5.50 8.34 9.88
CA ALA A 56 -6.10 8.74 11.16
C ALA A 56 -6.24 10.26 11.31
N GLU A 57 -5.21 11.01 10.92
CA GLU A 57 -5.07 12.42 11.27
C GLU A 57 -5.71 13.35 10.23
N THR A 58 -5.79 12.93 8.97
CA THR A 58 -6.11 13.83 7.86
C THR A 58 -7.37 13.44 7.10
N THR A 59 -7.99 12.32 7.45
CA THR A 59 -9.15 11.79 6.72
C THR A 59 -10.27 11.38 7.67
N HIS A 60 -11.46 11.15 7.10
CA HIS A 60 -12.62 10.64 7.83
C HIS A 60 -12.86 9.14 7.58
N PHE A 61 -11.90 8.43 6.99
CA PHE A 61 -12.07 7.00 6.73
C PHE A 61 -12.15 6.23 8.06
N PRO A 62 -13.12 5.31 8.21
CA PRO A 62 -13.22 4.51 9.43
C PRO A 62 -11.96 3.70 9.67
N ARG A 63 -11.54 3.59 10.93
CA ARG A 63 -10.36 2.81 11.35
C ARG A 63 -10.31 1.43 10.70
N ASP A 64 -11.44 0.74 10.69
CA ASP A 64 -11.56 -0.59 10.11
C ASP A 64 -11.22 -0.67 8.64
N VAL A 65 -11.61 0.35 7.84
CA VAL A 65 -11.28 0.42 6.43
C VAL A 65 -9.76 0.56 6.27
N CYS A 66 -9.13 1.38 7.12
CA CYS A 66 -7.68 1.60 7.12
C CYS A 66 -6.91 0.33 7.53
N GLU A 67 -7.33 -0.36 8.60
CA GLU A 67 -6.71 -1.62 9.02
C GLU A 67 -6.87 -2.73 7.97
N MET A 68 -8.04 -2.83 7.34
CA MET A 68 -8.27 -3.81 6.27
C MET A 68 -7.50 -3.48 4.99
N ALA A 69 -7.23 -2.20 4.70
CA ALA A 69 -6.34 -1.80 3.61
C ALA A 69 -4.87 -2.20 3.88
N LEU A 70 -4.47 -2.25 5.15
CA LEU A 70 -3.16 -2.77 5.59
C LEU A 70 -3.10 -4.31 5.67
N ALA A 71 -4.20 -4.99 5.34
CA ALA A 71 -4.38 -6.43 5.53
C ALA A 71 -4.16 -6.88 6.98
N HIS A 72 -4.42 -5.99 7.95
CA HIS A 72 -4.43 -6.36 9.36
C HIS A 72 -5.70 -7.14 9.68
N THR A 73 -5.54 -8.22 10.44
CA THR A 73 -6.68 -8.96 10.97
C THR A 73 -7.34 -8.15 12.08
N ILE A 74 -8.65 -7.99 12.02
CA ILE A 74 -9.41 -7.33 13.08
C ILE A 74 -9.46 -8.28 14.27
N GLU A 75 -8.93 -7.86 15.42
CA GLU A 75 -8.78 -8.69 16.63
C GLU A 75 -10.13 -9.12 17.22
N ASN A 76 -11.19 -8.35 16.99
CA ASN A 76 -12.52 -8.63 17.53
C ASN A 76 -13.27 -9.67 16.68
N LYS A 77 -13.16 -10.94 17.08
CA LYS A 77 -13.84 -12.08 16.44
C LYS A 77 -15.36 -11.92 16.38
N VAL A 78 -15.98 -11.15 17.28
CA VAL A 78 -17.43 -10.90 17.27
C VAL A 78 -17.79 -9.94 16.13
N GLU A 79 -17.07 -8.84 15.98
CA GLU A 79 -17.28 -7.89 14.86
C GLU A 79 -16.94 -8.50 13.50
N ALA A 80 -15.90 -9.34 13.45
CA ALA A 80 -15.54 -10.09 12.25
C ALA A 80 -16.68 -11.01 11.77
N ALA A 81 -17.42 -11.63 12.70
CA ALA A 81 -18.55 -12.51 12.37
C ALA A 81 -19.76 -11.75 11.79
N TYR A 82 -19.97 -10.48 12.17
CA TYR A 82 -21.05 -9.64 11.65
C TYR A 82 -20.68 -8.91 10.34
N ARG A 83 -19.39 -8.79 10.02
CA ARG A 83 -18.92 -8.19 8.76
C ARG A 83 -18.89 -9.21 7.63
N ARG A 84 -20.00 -9.27 6.90
CA ARG A 84 -20.14 -10.13 5.69
C ARG A 84 -19.37 -9.64 4.46
N GLY A 85 -18.82 -8.41 4.48
CA GLY A 85 -18.16 -7.79 3.34
C GLY A 85 -16.73 -7.35 3.65
N ASP A 86 -15.90 -7.29 2.61
CA ASP A 86 -14.48 -6.93 2.69
C ASP A 86 -14.23 -5.41 2.55
N LEU A 87 -15.30 -4.61 2.55
CA LEU A 87 -15.31 -3.16 2.38
C LEU A 87 -14.55 -2.69 1.12
N PHE A 88 -14.51 -3.51 0.05
CA PHE A 88 -13.66 -3.28 -1.11
C PHE A 88 -13.75 -1.87 -1.69
N ASP A 89 -14.96 -1.35 -1.93
CA ASP A 89 -15.12 -0.04 -2.56
C ASP A 89 -14.68 1.11 -1.62
N LYS A 90 -14.91 0.98 -0.31
CA LYS A 90 -14.37 1.94 0.67
C LYS A 90 -12.85 1.90 0.73
N ARG A 91 -12.26 0.70 0.65
CA ARG A 91 -10.79 0.54 0.57
C ARG A 91 -10.25 1.14 -0.72
N ARG A 92 -10.96 0.97 -1.84
CA ARG A 92 -10.59 1.57 -3.13
C ARG A 92 -10.55 3.09 -3.05
N GLU A 93 -11.59 3.71 -2.49
CA GLU A 93 -11.65 5.16 -2.30
C GLU A 93 -10.50 5.66 -1.41
N LEU A 94 -10.24 4.99 -0.29
CA LEU A 94 -9.11 5.28 0.59
C LEU A 94 -7.76 5.21 -0.16
N MET A 95 -7.54 4.16 -0.97
CA MET A 95 -6.31 4.00 -1.76
C MET A 95 -6.15 5.08 -2.83
N VAL A 96 -7.24 5.53 -3.46
CA VAL A 96 -7.21 6.63 -4.43
C VAL A 96 -6.81 7.93 -3.74
N THR A 97 -7.44 8.26 -2.61
CA THR A 97 -7.12 9.46 -1.83
C THR A 97 -5.67 9.44 -1.34
N TRP A 98 -5.19 8.28 -0.89
CA TRP A 98 -3.80 8.11 -0.50
C TRP A 98 -2.83 8.31 -1.66
N ALA A 99 -3.12 7.72 -2.82
CA ALA A 99 -2.28 7.88 -4.01
C ALA A 99 -2.16 9.34 -4.44
N ILE A 100 -3.28 10.08 -4.43
CA ILE A 100 -3.28 11.51 -4.72
C ILE A 100 -2.38 12.24 -3.72
N PHE A 101 -2.56 12.03 -2.42
CA PHE A 101 -1.73 12.67 -1.40
C PHE A 101 -0.23 12.35 -1.56
N ALA A 102 0.13 11.07 -1.69
CA ALA A 102 1.51 10.61 -1.69
C ALA A 102 2.29 10.96 -2.97
N THR A 103 1.58 11.21 -4.08
CA THR A 103 2.21 11.52 -5.38
C THR A 103 2.09 12.99 -5.78
N THR A 104 1.27 13.78 -5.07
CA THR A 104 1.18 15.22 -5.32
C THR A 104 2.50 15.88 -4.90
N PRO A 105 3.21 16.56 -5.82
CA PRO A 105 4.43 17.27 -5.47
C PRO A 105 4.14 18.35 -4.42
N VAL A 106 4.92 18.37 -3.35
CA VAL A 106 4.89 19.50 -2.42
C VAL A 106 5.43 20.72 -3.18
N ALA A 107 4.65 21.80 -3.25
CA ALA A 107 5.13 23.05 -3.80
C ALA A 107 6.43 23.45 -3.08
N LYS A 108 7.47 23.83 -3.83
CA LYS A 108 8.70 24.34 -3.20
C LYS A 108 8.31 25.53 -2.32
N ALA A 109 8.57 25.43 -1.02
CA ALA A 109 8.59 26.61 -0.19
C ALA A 109 9.68 27.54 -0.77
N GLU A 110 9.29 28.71 -1.24
CA GLU A 110 10.25 29.76 -1.57
C GLU A 110 10.99 30.18 -0.29
N PRO A 111 12.31 30.46 -0.40
CA PRO A 111 13.17 30.76 0.75
C PRO A 111 12.80 32.04 1.49
#